data_AF-A0A644TS34-F1
#
_entry.id   AF-A0A644TS34-F1
#
_cell.length_a   1.000
_cell.length_b   1.000
_cell.length_c   1.000
_cell.angle_alpha   90.00
_cell.angle_beta   90.00
_cell.angle_gamma   90.00
#
_symmetry.space_group_name_H-M   'P 1'
#
loop_
_entity.id
_entity.type
_entity.pdbx_description
1 polymer ?
#
loop_
_entity_poly.entity_id
_entity_poly.type
_entity_poly.pdbx_seq_one_letter_code
_entity_poly.pdbx_strand_id
1 'polypeptide(L)'
;MKNLFTVLFSALILASCHKDPPAPPDPGDEFCGVASFLSKSGKMTHRFEYGADQQLTKAITYDTANGHIDYYAEYSYGSLQIFRNYFEGDGSPAYTAIYHLNAQGLPGMKTAVLPFRNDTTWFEYDYDGYLTRSVRKMWDGSYDTLYYSYSDGKRTRVLKPNIFPSVDTIKYEYYDFELPPNTYALMNSEYESSSDPAENELLLGKNTRLAVKSKIFRYMNDPYHILHYQYFYDFDADSNLTKIRGSVGYLNSYTLHSYELNVKVECN
;
A
#
# COMPACT_ATOMS: atom_id res chain seq x y z
N MET A 1 -9.54 -46.44 -57.52
CA MET A 1 -8.51 -45.58 -56.90
C MET A 1 -9.16 -44.34 -56.31
N LYS A 2 -9.27 -44.27 -54.98
CA LYS A 2 -9.11 -43.07 -54.14
C LYS A 2 -9.50 -43.45 -52.71
N ASN A 3 -8.47 -43.67 -51.90
CA ASN A 3 -8.57 -43.87 -50.45
C ASN A 3 -9.07 -42.57 -49.82
N LEU A 4 -10.22 -42.63 -49.15
CA LEU A 4 -10.63 -41.58 -48.23
C LEU A 4 -9.98 -41.90 -46.87
N PHE A 5 -8.83 -41.29 -46.61
CA PHE A 5 -8.22 -41.32 -45.29
C PHE A 5 -9.11 -40.54 -44.32
N THR A 6 -9.73 -41.28 -43.41
CA THR A 6 -10.39 -40.77 -42.21
C THR A 6 -9.31 -40.18 -41.30
N VAL A 7 -9.05 -38.88 -41.40
CA VAL A 7 -8.27 -38.17 -40.38
C VAL A 7 -9.26 -37.80 -39.29
N LEU A 8 -9.29 -38.62 -38.26
CA LEU A 8 -9.81 -38.28 -36.94
C LEU A 8 -9.05 -37.03 -36.48
N PHE A 9 -9.63 -35.85 -36.69
CA PHE A 9 -9.19 -34.65 -35.98
C PHE A 9 -9.69 -34.80 -34.55
N SER A 10 -8.87 -35.44 -33.72
CA SER A 10 -8.95 -35.33 -32.28
C SER A 10 -8.77 -33.85 -31.96
N ALA A 11 -9.88 -33.12 -31.88
CA ALA A 11 -9.97 -31.85 -31.20
C ALA A 11 -9.69 -32.15 -29.72
N LEU A 12 -8.40 -32.25 -29.38
CA LEU A 12 -7.93 -31.93 -28.05
C LEU A 12 -8.30 -30.47 -27.85
N ILE A 13 -9.49 -30.29 -27.27
CA ILE A 13 -9.84 -29.13 -26.49
C ILE A 13 -8.76 -29.09 -25.41
N LEU A 14 -7.63 -28.44 -25.72
CA LEU A 14 -6.85 -27.72 -24.74
C LEU A 14 -7.82 -26.63 -24.26
N ALA A 15 -8.73 -27.03 -23.37
CA ALA A 15 -9.24 -26.12 -22.38
C ALA A 15 -7.96 -25.61 -21.73
N SER A 16 -7.54 -24.43 -22.18
CA SER A 16 -6.62 -23.63 -21.42
C SER A 16 -7.33 -23.49 -20.08
N CYS A 17 -6.96 -24.35 -19.13
CA CYS A 17 -7.09 -24.08 -17.72
C CYS A 17 -6.15 -22.89 -17.45
N HIS A 18 -6.45 -21.72 -18.02
CA HIS A 18 -6.28 -20.49 -17.30
C HIS A 18 -7.21 -20.66 -16.11
N LYS A 19 -6.64 -21.28 -15.07
CA LYS A 19 -7.07 -21.08 -13.69
C LYS A 19 -7.36 -19.59 -13.64
N ASP A 20 -8.62 -19.23 -13.35
CA ASP A 20 -8.96 -17.83 -13.13
C ASP A 20 -7.83 -17.24 -12.29
N PRO A 21 -7.24 -16.11 -12.72
CA PRO A 21 -6.16 -15.51 -11.96
C PRO A 21 -6.61 -15.49 -10.51
N PRO A 22 -5.81 -16.03 -9.59
CA PRO A 22 -6.21 -16.13 -8.19
C PRO A 22 -6.72 -14.76 -7.77
N ALA A 23 -7.85 -14.74 -7.07
CA ALA A 23 -8.50 -13.52 -6.62
C ALA A 23 -7.42 -12.56 -6.06
N PRO A 24 -7.51 -11.25 -6.36
CA PRO A 24 -6.57 -10.27 -5.82
C PRO A 24 -6.43 -10.50 -4.31
N PRO A 25 -5.23 -10.22 -3.76
CA PRO A 25 -4.87 -10.60 -2.40
C PRO A 25 -6.02 -10.26 -1.45
N ASP A 26 -6.47 -11.28 -0.72
CA ASP A 26 -7.49 -11.19 0.33
C ASP A 26 -7.30 -9.84 1.06
N PRO A 27 -8.20 -8.85 0.85
CA PRO A 27 -8.07 -7.53 1.46
C PRO A 27 -8.03 -7.64 3.00
N GLY A 28 -8.29 -8.83 3.55
CA GLY A 28 -8.81 -8.98 4.88
C GLY A 28 -10.26 -8.51 4.85
N ASP A 29 -11.06 -9.19 5.65
CA ASP A 29 -12.49 -8.96 5.87
C ASP A 29 -12.92 -7.49 5.65
N GLU A 30 -14.00 -7.33 4.86
CA GLU A 30 -14.74 -6.09 4.55
C GLU A 30 -14.26 -4.81 5.25
N PHE A 31 -13.73 -3.86 4.47
CA PHE A 31 -13.66 -2.47 4.93
C PHE A 31 -14.83 -1.65 4.40
N CYS A 32 -15.56 -1.09 5.34
CA CYS A 32 -16.31 0.13 5.13
C CYS A 32 -15.86 1.10 6.23
N GLY A 33 -15.04 2.10 5.92
CA GLY A 33 -14.56 3.03 6.94
C GLY A 33 -13.97 4.33 6.43
N VAL A 34 -14.01 5.35 7.29
CA VAL A 34 -13.52 6.71 7.03
C VAL A 34 -12.44 7.03 8.06
N ALA A 35 -11.19 7.00 7.66
CA ALA A 35 -10.09 7.28 8.58
C ALA A 35 -9.70 8.76 8.53
N SER A 36 -9.79 9.46 9.66
CA SER A 36 -9.50 10.90 9.73
C SER A 36 -8.21 11.23 10.48
N PHE A 37 -7.32 11.98 9.86
CA PHE A 37 -6.06 12.42 10.45
C PHE A 37 -6.22 13.85 10.94
N LEU A 38 -5.97 14.07 12.24
CA LEU A 38 -6.04 15.38 12.86
C LEU A 38 -4.63 15.78 13.32
N SER A 39 -3.78 16.16 12.36
CA SER A 39 -2.48 16.75 12.71
C SER A 39 -2.66 18.24 13.09
N LYS A 40 -1.81 18.74 13.99
CA LYS A 40 -1.79 20.16 14.40
C LYS A 40 -1.47 21.14 13.26
N SER A 41 -0.96 20.68 12.12
CA SER A 41 -0.44 21.50 11.02
C SER A 41 -1.24 21.40 9.71
N GLY A 42 -2.20 20.49 9.61
CA GLY A 42 -2.85 20.18 8.35
C GLY A 42 -3.77 19.00 8.53
N LYS A 43 -4.98 19.17 8.07
CA LYS A 43 -6.14 18.39 8.46
C LYS A 43 -6.45 17.51 7.25
N MET A 44 -6.18 16.20 7.29
CA MET A 44 -6.40 15.31 6.15
C MET A 44 -7.27 14.12 6.55
N THR A 45 -8.28 13.75 5.77
CA THR A 45 -9.05 12.51 5.98
C THR A 45 -8.92 11.64 4.75
N HIS A 46 -8.67 10.35 4.95
CA HIS A 46 -8.67 9.36 3.89
C HIS A 46 -9.90 8.47 4.01
N ARG A 47 -10.65 8.36 2.92
CA ARG A 47 -11.78 7.44 2.79
C ARG A 47 -11.45 6.40 1.74
N PHE A 48 -11.72 5.14 2.03
CA PHE A 48 -11.57 4.04 1.08
C PHE A 48 -12.92 3.37 0.90
N GLU A 49 -13.30 3.14 -0.36
CA GLU A 49 -14.57 2.53 -0.75
C GLU A 49 -14.28 1.22 -1.47
N TYR A 50 -15.08 0.21 -1.19
CA TYR A 50 -14.91 -1.14 -1.69
C TYR A 50 -16.17 -1.61 -2.42
N GLY A 51 -15.97 -2.44 -3.45
CA GLY A 51 -17.05 -3.10 -4.18
C GLY A 51 -17.65 -4.28 -3.41
N ALA A 52 -18.71 -4.87 -3.97
CA ALA A 52 -19.36 -6.07 -3.39
C ALA A 52 -18.46 -7.31 -3.37
N ASP A 53 -17.42 -7.31 -4.19
CA ASP A 53 -16.35 -8.31 -4.27
C ASP A 53 -15.15 -7.96 -3.37
N GLN A 54 -15.30 -6.97 -2.49
CA GLN A 54 -14.28 -6.46 -1.57
C GLN A 54 -13.03 -5.91 -2.29
N GLN A 55 -13.14 -5.54 -3.56
CA GLN A 55 -12.06 -4.83 -4.25
C GLN A 55 -12.12 -3.34 -3.93
N LEU A 56 -10.97 -2.71 -3.69
CA LEU A 56 -10.88 -1.26 -3.51
C LEU A 56 -11.35 -0.58 -4.80
N THR A 57 -12.40 0.22 -4.76
CA THR A 57 -12.95 0.91 -5.94
C THR A 57 -12.61 2.39 -5.94
N LYS A 58 -12.45 3.00 -4.75
CA LYS A 58 -12.15 4.43 -4.63
C LYS A 58 -11.33 4.74 -3.38
N ALA A 59 -10.39 5.67 -3.50
CA ALA A 59 -9.68 6.26 -2.37
C ALA A 59 -9.76 7.78 -2.47
N ILE A 60 -10.18 8.46 -1.42
CA ILE A 60 -10.44 9.91 -1.41
C ILE A 60 -9.65 10.54 -0.28
N THR A 61 -8.98 11.64 -0.56
CA THR A 61 -8.33 12.48 0.46
C THR A 61 -9.05 13.82 0.55
N TYR A 62 -9.43 14.20 1.77
CA TYR A 62 -10.09 15.46 2.07
C TYR A 62 -9.18 16.37 2.88
N ASP A 63 -9.17 17.66 2.59
CA ASP A 63 -8.75 18.68 3.53
C ASP A 63 -9.84 18.87 4.60
N THR A 64 -9.57 18.44 5.83
CA THR A 64 -10.54 18.58 6.94
C THR A 64 -10.64 20.00 7.52
N ALA A 65 -9.83 20.96 7.05
CA ALA A 65 -10.01 22.36 7.40
C ALA A 65 -11.23 22.95 6.70
N ASN A 66 -11.45 22.56 5.44
CA ASN A 66 -12.47 23.14 4.57
C ASN A 66 -13.54 22.14 4.11
N GLY A 67 -13.32 20.84 4.33
CA GLY A 67 -14.23 19.76 3.91
C GLY A 67 -14.19 19.47 2.41
N HIS A 68 -13.21 20.01 1.69
CA HIS A 68 -13.03 19.79 0.26
C HIS A 68 -12.18 18.55 0.00
N ILE A 69 -12.40 17.92 -1.15
CA ILE A 69 -11.52 16.85 -1.64
C ILE A 69 -10.25 17.51 -2.17
N ASP A 70 -9.09 17.07 -1.72
CA ASP A 70 -7.80 17.49 -2.30
C ASP A 70 -7.50 16.65 -3.54
N TYR A 71 -7.67 15.33 -3.43
CA TYR A 71 -7.45 14.39 -4.52
C TYR A 71 -8.20 13.08 -4.28
N TYR A 72 -8.43 12.32 -5.34
CA TYR A 72 -8.99 10.98 -5.24
C TYR A 72 -8.44 10.07 -6.33
N ALA A 73 -8.56 8.77 -6.11
CA ALA A 73 -8.23 7.75 -7.07
C ALA A 73 -9.39 6.78 -7.24
N GLU A 74 -9.66 6.39 -8.49
CA GLU A 74 -10.63 5.36 -8.84
C GLU A 74 -9.91 4.14 -9.41
N TYR A 75 -10.40 2.97 -9.04
CA TYR A 75 -9.77 1.69 -9.36
C TYR A 75 -10.68 0.85 -10.26
N SER A 76 -10.10 0.29 -11.31
CA SER A 76 -10.78 -0.69 -12.16
C SER A 76 -9.90 -1.92 -12.40
N TYR A 77 -10.55 -3.07 -12.49
CA TYR A 77 -9.89 -4.37 -12.49
C TYR A 77 -10.16 -5.09 -13.81
N GLY A 78 -9.09 -5.45 -14.50
CA GLY A 78 -9.09 -6.33 -15.66
C GLY A 78 -8.41 -7.67 -15.35
N SER A 79 -8.44 -8.62 -16.28
CA SER A 79 -7.97 -9.99 -16.05
C SER A 79 -6.51 -10.11 -15.62
N LEU A 80 -5.63 -9.21 -16.05
CA LEU A 80 -4.21 -9.19 -15.69
C LEU A 80 -3.72 -7.78 -15.33
N GLN A 81 -4.65 -6.85 -15.11
CA GLN A 81 -4.31 -5.45 -14.89
C GLN A 81 -5.23 -4.80 -13.86
N ILE A 82 -4.67 -3.88 -13.09
CA ILE A 82 -5.43 -2.94 -12.27
C ILE A 82 -5.11 -1.54 -12.80
N PHE A 83 -6.12 -0.72 -13.00
CA PHE A 83 -5.97 0.68 -13.37
C PHE A 83 -6.34 1.53 -12.17
N ARG A 84 -5.44 2.44 -11.79
CA ARG A 84 -5.69 3.47 -10.80
C ARG A 84 -5.66 4.81 -11.53
N ASN A 85 -6.82 5.44 -11.65
CA ASN A 85 -6.96 6.77 -12.25
C ASN A 85 -6.97 7.80 -11.13
N TYR A 86 -6.00 8.70 -11.14
CA TYR A 86 -5.84 9.72 -10.12
C TYR A 86 -6.38 11.06 -10.63
N PHE A 87 -7.13 11.72 -9.77
CA PHE A 87 -7.82 12.98 -10.03
C PHE A 87 -7.50 13.99 -8.95
N GLU A 88 -7.40 15.25 -9.35
CA GLU A 88 -7.41 16.38 -8.43
C GLU A 88 -8.82 16.56 -7.83
N GLY A 89 -8.92 17.35 -6.76
CA GLY A 89 -10.19 17.62 -6.07
C GLY A 89 -11.30 18.23 -6.92
N ASP A 90 -10.95 18.91 -8.02
CA ASP A 90 -11.88 19.47 -9.00
C ASP A 90 -12.34 18.46 -10.06
N GLY A 91 -11.83 17.22 -10.01
CA GLY A 91 -12.13 16.14 -10.94
C GLY A 91 -11.27 16.14 -12.20
N SER A 92 -10.30 17.04 -12.32
CA SER A 92 -9.35 17.01 -13.44
C SER A 92 -8.43 15.78 -13.33
N PRO A 93 -8.13 15.08 -14.44
CA PRO A 93 -7.25 13.92 -14.42
C PRO A 93 -5.80 14.37 -14.19
N ALA A 94 -5.13 13.76 -13.21
CA ALA A 94 -3.74 14.06 -12.89
C ALA A 94 -2.79 13.02 -13.49
N TYR A 95 -3.01 11.73 -13.24
CA TYR A 95 -2.25 10.64 -13.87
C TYR A 95 -2.98 9.29 -13.78
N THR A 96 -2.51 8.31 -14.55
CA THR A 96 -3.00 6.93 -14.46
C THR A 96 -1.85 6.01 -14.09
N ALA A 97 -2.03 5.17 -13.08
CA ALA A 97 -1.13 4.05 -12.79
C ALA A 97 -1.74 2.74 -13.30
N ILE A 98 -0.95 1.98 -14.04
CA ILE A 98 -1.33 0.67 -14.59
C ILE A 98 -0.50 -0.40 -13.91
N TYR A 99 -1.14 -1.27 -13.16
CA TYR A 99 -0.52 -2.43 -12.52
C TYR A 99 -0.68 -3.64 -13.42
N HIS A 100 0.39 -4.35 -13.68
CA HIS A 100 0.38 -5.63 -14.37
C HIS A 100 0.54 -6.75 -13.34
N LEU A 101 -0.43 -7.65 -13.31
CA LEU A 101 -0.47 -8.74 -12.35
C LEU A 101 0.44 -9.89 -12.80
N ASN A 102 1.12 -10.50 -11.83
CA ASN A 102 1.89 -11.73 -12.02
C ASN A 102 0.96 -12.96 -11.94
N ALA A 103 1.55 -14.16 -12.07
CA ALA A 103 0.79 -15.42 -12.04
C ALA A 103 0.11 -15.68 -10.68
N GLN A 104 0.54 -15.02 -9.61
CA GLN A 104 -0.03 -15.07 -8.27
C GLN A 104 -1.14 -14.02 -8.07
N GLY A 105 -1.51 -13.26 -9.09
CA GLY A 105 -2.52 -12.19 -8.98
C GLY A 105 -2.02 -10.95 -8.24
N LEU A 106 -0.72 -10.86 -7.95
CA LEU A 106 -0.10 -9.71 -7.29
C LEU A 106 0.52 -8.76 -8.33
N PRO A 107 0.57 -7.44 -8.09
CA PRO A 107 1.25 -6.52 -8.99
C PRO A 107 2.72 -6.88 -9.18
N GLY A 108 3.14 -7.32 -10.37
CA GLY A 108 4.56 -7.54 -10.70
C GLY A 108 5.25 -6.28 -11.22
N MET A 109 4.47 -5.37 -11.83
CA MET A 109 4.96 -4.12 -12.39
C MET A 109 3.86 -3.06 -12.32
N LYS A 110 4.25 -1.80 -12.11
CA LYS A 110 3.40 -0.61 -12.24
C LYS A 110 4.03 0.36 -13.22
N THR A 111 3.23 0.94 -14.10
CA THR A 111 3.62 2.09 -14.91
C THR A 111 2.75 3.28 -14.54
N ALA A 112 3.35 4.35 -14.04
CA ALA A 112 2.69 5.63 -13.84
C ALA A 112 2.80 6.43 -15.14
N VAL A 113 1.65 6.77 -15.73
CA VAL A 113 1.53 7.49 -16.98
C VAL A 113 1.14 8.94 -16.67
N LEU A 114 2.11 9.85 -16.77
CA LEU A 114 1.87 11.29 -16.76
C LEU A 114 2.04 11.85 -18.19
N PRO A 115 1.44 13.01 -18.52
CA PRO A 115 1.50 13.58 -19.87
C PRO A 115 2.90 13.68 -20.50
N PHE A 116 3.96 13.81 -19.69
CA PHE A 116 5.34 13.97 -20.16
C PHE A 116 6.37 13.12 -19.41
N ARG A 117 5.94 12.24 -18.50
CA ARG A 117 6.83 11.51 -17.58
C ARG A 117 6.24 10.14 -17.28
N ASN A 118 7.03 9.10 -17.51
CA ASN A 118 6.62 7.75 -17.16
C ASN A 118 7.64 7.16 -16.19
N ASP A 119 7.14 6.78 -15.03
CA ASP A 119 7.90 6.03 -14.04
C ASP A 119 7.44 4.58 -14.09
N THR A 120 8.39 3.64 -13.94
CA THR A 120 8.07 2.21 -13.88
C THR A 120 8.59 1.64 -12.58
N THR A 121 7.73 0.92 -11.87
CA THR A 121 8.08 0.21 -10.65
C THR A 121 7.93 -1.30 -10.87
N TRP A 122 8.91 -2.08 -10.43
CA TRP A 122 8.84 -3.55 -10.37
C TRP A 122 8.75 -3.99 -8.92
N PHE A 123 7.99 -5.06 -8.68
CA PHE A 123 7.75 -5.61 -7.35
C PHE A 123 8.13 -7.08 -7.31
N GLU A 124 8.78 -7.49 -6.23
CA GLU A 124 9.15 -8.87 -5.95
C GLU A 124 8.56 -9.29 -4.61
N TYR A 125 8.15 -10.56 -4.51
CA TYR A 125 7.46 -11.12 -3.35
C TYR A 125 8.17 -12.40 -2.89
N ASP A 126 8.01 -12.75 -1.62
CA ASP A 126 8.32 -14.09 -1.15
C ASP A 126 7.22 -15.10 -1.55
N TYR A 127 7.42 -16.38 -1.20
CA TYR A 127 6.46 -17.45 -1.49
C TYR A 127 5.10 -17.24 -0.78
N ASP A 128 5.11 -16.57 0.38
CA ASP A 128 3.90 -16.33 1.17
C ASP A 128 3.10 -15.12 0.68
N GLY A 129 3.67 -14.33 -0.24
CA GLY A 129 3.03 -13.18 -0.88
C GLY A 129 3.32 -11.85 -0.20
N TYR A 130 4.35 -11.76 0.66
CA TYR A 130 4.83 -10.49 1.20
C TYR A 130 5.78 -9.81 0.23
N LEU A 131 5.59 -8.51 0.01
CA LEU A 131 6.48 -7.70 -0.83
C LEU A 131 7.88 -7.66 -0.21
N THR A 132 8.90 -8.18 -0.89
CA THR A 132 10.30 -8.23 -0.43
C THR A 132 11.17 -7.17 -1.09
N ARG A 133 10.79 -6.66 -2.26
CA ARG A 133 11.54 -5.62 -2.96
C ARG A 133 10.65 -4.80 -3.88
N SER A 134 10.91 -3.49 -3.95
CA SER A 134 10.42 -2.64 -5.02
C SER A 134 11.58 -1.90 -5.67
N VAL A 135 11.56 -1.78 -6.99
CA VAL A 135 12.54 -1.01 -7.77
C VAL A 135 11.77 -0.03 -8.64
N ARG A 136 11.97 1.26 -8.45
CA ARG A 136 11.39 2.30 -9.31
C ARG A 136 12.47 2.86 -10.20
N LYS A 137 12.22 2.85 -11.51
CA LYS A 137 12.93 3.66 -12.49
C LYS A 137 12.13 4.93 -12.74
N MET A 138 12.73 6.07 -12.42
CA MET A 138 12.17 7.37 -12.70
C MET A 138 12.36 7.75 -14.18
N TRP A 139 11.52 8.65 -14.67
CA TRP A 139 11.54 9.15 -16.05
C TRP A 139 12.90 9.76 -16.46
N ASP A 140 13.68 10.27 -15.51
CA ASP A 140 15.02 10.84 -15.73
C ASP A 140 16.14 9.76 -15.78
N GLY A 141 15.78 8.49 -15.64
CA GLY A 141 16.68 7.35 -15.67
C GLY A 141 17.31 7.00 -14.32
N SER A 142 17.03 7.75 -13.26
CA SER A 142 17.46 7.41 -11.90
C SER A 142 16.62 6.26 -11.32
N TYR A 143 17.14 5.62 -10.26
CA TYR A 143 16.53 4.45 -9.65
C TYR A 143 16.41 4.59 -8.14
N ASP A 144 15.25 4.25 -7.64
CA ASP A 144 14.95 4.05 -6.23
C ASP A 144 14.75 2.55 -5.97
N THR A 145 15.17 2.08 -4.81
CA THR A 145 14.96 0.68 -4.43
C THR A 145 14.61 0.61 -2.95
N LEU A 146 13.61 -0.20 -2.62
CA LEU A 146 13.27 -0.57 -1.26
C LEU A 146 13.42 -2.08 -1.12
N TYR A 147 13.98 -2.50 0.01
CA TYR A 147 14.01 -3.90 0.43
C TYR A 147 13.23 -4.04 1.72
N TYR A 148 12.44 -5.10 1.80
CA TYR A 148 11.61 -5.43 2.94
C TYR A 148 12.03 -6.81 3.46
N SER A 149 12.08 -6.96 4.77
CA SER A 149 12.37 -8.23 5.43
C SER A 149 11.27 -8.57 6.41
N TYR A 150 10.94 -9.85 6.51
CA TYR A 150 9.89 -10.37 7.38
C TYR A 150 10.42 -11.53 8.22
N SER A 151 9.85 -11.71 9.41
CA SER A 151 10.00 -12.90 10.26
C SER A 151 8.64 -13.20 10.87
N ASP A 152 8.16 -14.44 10.75
CA ASP A 152 6.88 -14.88 11.32
C ASP A 152 5.70 -13.96 10.93
N GLY A 153 5.65 -13.53 9.66
CA GLY A 153 4.62 -12.62 9.12
C GLY A 153 4.78 -11.15 9.55
N LYS A 154 5.80 -10.81 10.34
CA LYS A 154 6.08 -9.45 10.82
C LYS A 154 7.17 -8.79 9.99
N ARG A 155 6.92 -7.57 9.47
CA ARG A 155 7.96 -6.77 8.81
C ARG A 155 9.03 -6.38 9.83
N THR A 156 10.24 -6.90 9.68
CA THR A 156 11.34 -6.65 10.63
C THR A 156 12.24 -5.50 10.18
N ARG A 157 12.38 -5.29 8.86
CA ARG A 157 13.28 -4.29 8.29
C ARG A 157 12.77 -3.70 6.98
N VAL A 158 13.02 -2.39 6.80
CA VAL A 158 13.03 -1.74 5.49
C VAL A 158 14.39 -1.06 5.28
N LEU A 159 14.96 -1.22 4.08
CA LEU A 159 16.22 -0.59 3.64
C LEU A 159 15.95 0.26 2.38
N LYS A 160 16.44 1.50 2.37
CA LYS A 160 16.28 2.47 1.27
C LYS A 160 17.66 3.03 0.87
N PRO A 161 18.48 2.29 0.11
CA PRO A 161 19.89 2.66 -0.08
C PRO A 161 20.08 3.83 -1.05
N ASN A 162 19.18 4.00 -2.03
CA ASN A 162 19.34 4.95 -3.13
C ASN A 162 18.31 6.10 -3.12
N ILE A 163 17.43 6.14 -2.12
CA ILE A 163 16.39 7.16 -1.96
C ILE A 163 16.91 8.21 -0.99
N PHE A 164 16.77 9.50 -1.27
CA PHE A 164 17.15 10.54 -0.31
C PHE A 164 15.97 10.95 0.60
N PRO A 165 16.16 11.05 1.93
CA PRO A 165 17.37 10.64 2.66
C PRO A 165 17.49 9.11 2.72
N SER A 166 18.72 8.59 2.54
CA SER A 166 18.97 7.15 2.54
C SER A 166 18.80 6.59 3.94
N VAL A 167 18.07 5.48 4.06
CA VAL A 167 17.71 4.87 5.34
C VAL A 167 18.32 3.48 5.43
N ASP A 168 19.16 3.27 6.44
CA ASP A 168 19.91 2.03 6.66
C ASP A 168 18.95 0.95 7.16
N THR A 169 18.15 1.29 8.15
CA THR A 169 17.23 0.34 8.76
C THR A 169 16.06 1.09 9.36
N ILE A 170 14.88 0.59 9.02
CA ILE A 170 13.67 0.80 9.78
C ILE A 170 13.42 -0.48 10.59
N LYS A 171 13.53 -0.45 11.92
CA LYS A 171 13.15 -1.58 12.77
C LYS A 171 11.75 -1.39 13.31
N TYR A 172 10.99 -2.47 13.40
CA TYR A 172 9.63 -2.47 13.94
C TYR A 172 9.56 -3.31 15.21
N GLU A 173 8.80 -2.81 16.19
CA GLU A 173 8.26 -3.61 17.29
C GLU A 173 6.75 -3.65 17.17
N TYR A 174 6.13 -4.72 17.65
CA TYR A 174 4.70 -4.97 17.52
C TYR A 174 4.08 -5.24 18.88
N TYR A 175 2.79 -4.93 19.01
CA TYR A 175 1.96 -5.53 20.04
C TYR A 175 1.53 -6.95 19.64
N ASP A 176 1.09 -7.75 20.61
CA ASP A 176 0.59 -9.11 20.41
C ASP A 176 -0.91 -9.15 20.07
N PHE A 177 -1.42 -8.10 19.44
CA PHE A 177 -2.78 -8.06 18.88
C PHE A 177 -2.74 -7.58 17.43
N GLU A 178 -3.66 -8.12 16.64
CA GLU A 178 -3.87 -7.69 15.27
C GLU A 178 -4.77 -6.45 15.25
N LEU A 179 -4.42 -5.49 14.38
CA LEU A 179 -5.37 -4.47 13.99
C LEU A 179 -6.37 -5.10 13.04
N PRO A 180 -7.61 -4.58 13.00
CA PRO A 180 -8.51 -4.86 11.89
C PRO A 180 -7.73 -4.65 10.58
N PRO A 181 -7.88 -5.54 9.57
CA PRO A 181 -7.06 -5.54 8.35
C PRO A 181 -6.92 -4.15 7.70
N ASN A 182 -7.91 -3.30 7.94
CA ASN A 182 -8.16 -2.07 7.23
C ASN A 182 -7.65 -0.81 7.95
N THR A 183 -7.17 -0.92 9.19
CA THR A 183 -6.46 0.18 9.88
C THR A 183 -5.02 0.35 9.35
N TYR A 184 -4.45 -0.72 8.78
CA TYR A 184 -3.05 -0.77 8.40
C TYR A 184 -2.69 0.19 7.25
N ALA A 185 -3.63 0.44 6.32
CA ALA A 185 -3.45 1.41 5.23
C ALA A 185 -3.04 2.81 5.76
N LEU A 186 -3.52 3.16 6.95
CA LEU A 186 -3.27 4.46 7.60
C LEU A 186 -1.87 4.59 8.17
N MET A 187 -1.28 3.48 8.64
CA MET A 187 0.03 3.52 9.28
C MET A 187 1.18 3.54 8.26
N ASN A 188 0.96 2.92 7.09
CA ASN A 188 1.92 2.99 6.00
C ASN A 188 1.89 4.37 5.30
N SER A 189 0.70 4.96 5.13
CA SER A 189 0.53 6.23 4.42
C SER A 189 1.27 7.42 5.03
N GLU A 190 1.57 7.39 6.32
CA GLU A 190 2.12 8.57 7.00
C GLU A 190 3.60 8.86 6.72
N TYR A 191 4.43 7.85 6.38
CA TYR A 191 5.88 8.07 6.42
C TYR A 191 6.75 7.30 5.41
N GLU A 192 6.18 6.47 4.53
CA GLU A 192 6.96 5.80 3.47
C GLU A 192 6.91 6.59 2.15
N SER A 193 7.72 7.65 2.12
CA SER A 193 8.10 8.47 0.95
C SER A 193 6.99 9.22 0.22
N SER A 194 7.22 10.52 0.06
CA SER A 194 6.50 11.50 -0.76
C SER A 194 6.51 11.21 -2.27
N SER A 195 6.83 9.99 -2.71
CA SER A 195 7.09 9.72 -4.13
C SER A 195 5.99 8.92 -4.84
N ASP A 196 5.09 8.21 -4.17
CA ASP A 196 3.83 7.73 -4.75
C ASP A 196 2.95 7.10 -3.63
N PRO A 197 1.67 7.49 -3.46
CA PRO A 197 0.74 6.77 -2.58
C PRO A 197 0.64 5.27 -2.92
N ALA A 198 1.15 4.85 -4.09
CA ALA A 198 1.20 3.47 -4.52
C ALA A 198 2.06 2.53 -3.66
N GLU A 199 3.09 3.03 -2.97
CA GLU A 199 3.88 2.19 -2.06
C GLU A 199 3.13 1.90 -0.73
N ASN A 200 2.01 2.60 -0.52
CA ASN A 200 1.08 2.42 0.60
C ASN A 200 -0.16 1.60 0.21
N GLU A 201 -0.17 0.98 -0.96
CA GLU A 201 -1.36 0.34 -1.50
C GLU A 201 -1.66 -1.00 -0.82
N LEU A 202 -2.92 -1.11 -0.42
CA LEU A 202 -3.64 -2.36 -0.12
C LEU A 202 -3.50 -3.42 -1.24
N LEU A 203 -3.03 -3.02 -2.43
CA LEU A 203 -2.85 -3.87 -3.60
C LEU A 203 -1.53 -4.67 -3.58
N LEU A 204 -0.55 -4.32 -2.74
CA LEU A 204 0.82 -4.88 -2.80
C LEU A 204 1.00 -6.18 -2.00
N GLY A 205 0.08 -7.13 -2.16
CA GLY A 205 0.16 -8.44 -1.51
C GLY A 205 -0.11 -8.40 -0.01
N LYS A 206 0.42 -9.39 0.71
CA LYS A 206 0.18 -9.51 2.15
C LYS A 206 0.91 -8.44 2.95
N ASN A 207 0.26 -8.00 4.02
CA ASN A 207 0.79 -7.04 4.98
C ASN A 207 0.82 -7.62 6.39
N THR A 208 1.69 -7.07 7.25
CA THR A 208 1.71 -7.42 8.67
C THR A 208 0.46 -6.86 9.35
N ARG A 209 -0.36 -7.74 9.95
CA ARG A 209 -1.62 -7.34 10.62
C ARG A 209 -1.45 -6.94 12.07
N LEU A 210 -0.29 -7.22 12.68
CA LEU A 210 -0.02 -6.81 14.06
C LEU A 210 0.13 -5.30 14.20
N ALA A 211 -0.42 -4.76 15.27
CA ALA A 211 -0.30 -3.35 15.60
C ALA A 211 1.17 -2.98 15.83
N VAL A 212 1.68 -2.01 15.06
CA VAL A 212 3.04 -1.50 15.23
C VAL A 212 3.10 -0.76 16.54
N LYS A 213 3.97 -1.19 17.46
CA LYS A 213 4.21 -0.52 18.74
C LYS A 213 5.21 0.62 18.57
N SER A 214 6.29 0.36 17.86
CA SER A 214 7.35 1.34 17.65
C SER A 214 8.06 1.10 16.32
N LYS A 215 8.67 2.17 15.81
CA LYS A 215 9.46 2.17 14.58
C LYS A 215 10.71 3.02 14.80
N ILE A 216 11.89 2.45 14.55
CA ILE A 216 13.17 3.14 14.68
C ILE A 216 13.77 3.33 13.29
N PHE A 217 14.00 4.57 12.90
CA PHE A 217 14.65 4.94 11.66
C PHE A 217 16.08 5.36 11.93
N ARG A 218 17.03 4.82 11.15
CA ARG A 218 18.41 5.29 11.08
C ARG A 218 18.73 5.71 9.66
N TYR A 219 19.22 6.94 9.50
CA TYR A 219 19.72 7.41 8.21
C TYR A 219 21.11 6.84 7.93
N MET A 220 21.38 6.43 6.69
CA MET A 220 22.71 5.91 6.29
C MET A 220 23.75 7.01 6.33
N ASN A 221 23.37 8.22 5.92
CA ASN A 221 24.27 9.37 5.80
C ASN A 221 24.47 10.11 7.13
N ASP A 222 23.68 9.81 8.15
CA ASP A 222 23.82 10.34 9.51
C ASP A 222 23.42 9.27 10.53
N PRO A 223 24.36 8.38 10.92
CA PRO A 223 24.05 7.24 11.79
C PRO A 223 23.69 7.65 13.23
N TYR A 224 23.92 8.91 13.60
CA TYR A 224 23.58 9.50 14.89
C TYR A 224 22.17 10.10 14.89
N HIS A 225 21.62 10.39 13.71
CA HIS A 225 20.25 10.82 13.53
C HIS A 225 19.31 9.60 13.52
N ILE A 226 18.91 9.21 14.72
CA ILE A 226 17.98 8.10 14.94
C ILE A 226 16.63 8.67 15.37
N LEU A 227 15.62 8.50 14.53
CA LEU A 227 14.24 8.84 14.88
C LEU A 227 13.53 7.62 15.45
N HIS A 228 12.81 7.82 16.53
CA HIS A 228 12.01 6.81 17.19
C HIS A 228 10.55 7.26 17.19
N TYR A 229 9.71 6.42 16.61
CA TYR A 229 8.26 6.58 16.58
C TYR A 229 7.67 5.57 17.53
N GLN A 230 6.72 6.03 18.33
CA GLN A 230 5.93 5.20 19.22
C GLN A 230 4.46 5.40 18.89
N TYR A 231 3.68 4.33 18.96
CA TYR A 231 2.28 4.30 18.62
C TYR A 231 1.48 3.69 19.77
N PHE A 232 0.31 4.28 20.02
CA PHE A 232 -0.64 3.87 21.04
C PHE A 232 -2.01 3.81 20.39
N TYR A 233 -2.82 2.85 20.80
CA TYR A 233 -4.11 2.55 20.17
C TYR A 233 -5.19 2.61 21.24
N ASP A 234 -6.27 3.34 20.95
CA ASP A 234 -7.44 3.41 21.81
C ASP A 234 -8.63 2.74 21.13
N PHE A 235 -9.36 1.96 21.91
CA PHE A 235 -10.51 1.19 21.45
C PHE A 235 -11.78 1.63 22.19
N ASP A 236 -12.92 1.53 21.53
CA ASP A 236 -14.21 1.67 22.21
C ASP A 236 -14.57 0.40 23.02
N ALA A 237 -15.75 0.42 23.64
CA ALA A 237 -16.25 -0.69 24.45
C ALA A 237 -16.47 -1.98 23.63
N ASP A 238 -16.64 -1.87 22.31
CA ASP A 238 -16.86 -2.96 21.38
C ASP A 238 -15.55 -3.44 20.74
N SER A 239 -14.40 -2.97 21.23
CA SER A 239 -13.07 -3.28 20.71
C SER A 239 -12.81 -2.75 19.29
N ASN A 240 -13.58 -1.76 18.82
CA ASN A 240 -13.26 -1.08 17.58
C ASN A 240 -12.19 -0.03 17.84
N LEU A 241 -11.23 0.06 16.93
CA LEU A 241 -10.20 1.09 17.02
C LEU A 241 -10.83 2.47 16.78
N THR A 242 -10.66 3.36 17.74
CA THR A 242 -11.17 4.74 17.69
C THR A 242 -10.08 5.78 17.52
N LYS A 243 -8.85 5.46 17.92
CA LYS A 243 -7.75 6.42 17.89
C LYS A 243 -6.39 5.75 17.79
N ILE A 244 -5.49 6.38 17.05
CA ILE A 244 -4.06 6.10 17.08
C ILE A 244 -3.36 7.37 17.56
N ARG A 245 -2.62 7.27 18.65
CA ARG A 245 -1.78 8.35 19.16
C ARG A 245 -0.34 7.99 18.85
N GLY A 246 0.44 8.96 18.42
CA GLY A 246 1.85 8.73 18.16
C GLY A 246 2.74 9.82 18.69
N SER A 247 3.99 9.46 18.87
CA SER A 247 5.06 10.40 19.18
C SER A 247 6.29 10.08 18.36
N VAL A 248 6.92 11.11 17.83
CA VAL A 248 8.23 11.02 17.20
C VAL A 248 9.23 11.81 18.01
N GLY A 249 10.40 11.23 18.25
CA GLY A 249 11.52 11.93 18.83
C GLY A 249 12.85 11.35 18.42
N TYR A 250 13.93 12.01 18.81
CA TYR A 250 15.27 11.49 18.60
C TYR A 250 15.61 10.52 19.73
N LEU A 251 16.23 9.38 19.42
CA LEU A 251 16.60 8.39 20.44
C LEU A 251 17.52 8.99 21.54
N ASN A 252 18.26 10.06 21.20
CA ASN A 252 19.21 10.74 22.07
C ASN A 252 18.82 12.20 22.42
N SER A 253 17.59 12.66 22.12
CA SER A 253 17.17 14.03 22.42
C SER A 253 15.72 14.11 22.91
N TYR A 254 15.43 15.13 23.73
CA TYR A 254 14.11 15.36 24.32
C TYR A 254 13.09 16.00 23.35
N THR A 255 13.41 16.15 22.06
CA THR A 255 12.46 16.74 21.10
C THR A 255 11.40 15.70 20.76
N LEU A 256 10.24 15.81 21.40
CA LEU A 256 9.08 14.95 21.18
C LEU A 256 7.99 15.75 20.45
N HIS A 257 7.68 15.36 19.22
CA HIS A 257 6.45 15.80 18.55
C HIS A 257 5.39 14.72 18.73
N SER A 258 4.22 15.08 19.25
CA SER A 258 3.08 14.19 19.37
C SER A 258 2.03 14.49 18.31
N TYR A 259 1.35 13.45 17.85
CA TYR A 259 0.23 13.53 16.94
C TYR A 259 -0.89 12.57 17.38
N GLU A 260 -2.08 12.84 16.89
CA GLU A 260 -3.28 12.07 17.17
C GLU A 260 -4.07 11.87 15.88
N LEU A 261 -4.52 10.64 15.66
CA LEU A 261 -5.32 10.21 14.53
C LEU A 261 -6.63 9.66 15.05
N ASN A 262 -7.74 10.24 14.63
CA ASN A 262 -9.07 9.75 15.02
C ASN A 262 -9.56 8.77 13.96
N VAL A 263 -9.75 7.53 14.35
CA VAL A 263 -10.19 6.47 13.44
C VAL A 263 -11.69 6.32 13.58
N LYS A 264 -12.42 6.38 12.47
CA LYS A 264 -13.84 6.05 12.44
C LYS A 264 -14.08 4.96 11.41
N VAL A 265 -14.62 3.83 11.85
CA VAL A 265 -15.08 2.78 10.93
C VAL A 265 -16.58 2.99 10.76
N GLU A 266 -17.05 3.15 9.53
CA GLU A 266 -18.45 3.41 9.18
C GLU A 266 -18.86 2.42 8.08
N CYS A 267 -19.59 1.37 8.48
CA CYS A 267 -20.19 0.43 7.56
C CYS A 267 -21.62 0.87 7.22
N ASN A 268 -21.92 1.00 5.92
CA ASN A 268 -23.28 1.20 5.41
C ASN A 268 -23.93 -0.14 5.09
#